data_AF-A0A7Y5C860-F1
#
_entry.id   AF-A0A7Y5C860-F1
#
_cell.length_a   1.000
_cell.length_b   1.000
_cell.length_c   1.000
_cell.angle_alpha   90.00
_cell.angle_beta   90.00
_cell.angle_gamma   90.00
#
_symmetry.space_group_name_H-M   'P 1'
#
loop_
_entity.id
_entity.type
_entity.pdbx_description
1 polymer ?
#
loop_
_entity_poly.entity_id
_entity_poly.type
_entity_poly.pdbx_seq_one_letter_code
_entity_poly.pdbx_strand_id
1 'polypeptide(L)' 'MITSGIGALFSLIVFIVYIGSVIWAFSDAQQRGKSGCLVALLVLLLVWPVGLIIWLLIRPGSRA' A
#
# COMPACT_ATOMS: atom_id res chain seq x y z
N MET A 1 12.05 -6.56 -29.35
CA MET A 1 10.56 -6.48 -29.38
C MET A 1 9.87 -7.39 -28.35
N ILE A 2 10.48 -8.49 -27.87
CA ILE A 2 9.87 -9.36 -26.82
C ILE A 2 10.03 -8.77 -25.40
N THR A 3 11.09 -8.01 -25.15
CA THR A 3 11.37 -7.35 -23.86
C THR A 3 10.29 -6.38 -23.39
N SER A 4 9.57 -5.75 -24.32
CA SER A 4 8.51 -4.78 -24.04
C SER A 4 7.25 -5.42 -23.42
N GLY A 5 6.92 -6.67 -23.77
CA GLY A 5 5.73 -7.35 -23.25
C GLY A 5 5.87 -7.75 -21.77
N ILE A 6 7.03 -8.29 -21.40
CA ILE A 6 7.33 -8.68 -20.01
C ILE A 6 7.38 -7.44 -19.11
N GLY A 7 8.02 -6.37 -19.58
CA GLY A 7 8.08 -5.09 -18.85
C GLY A 7 6.69 -4.49 -18.63
N ALA A 8 5.81 -4.52 -19.62
CA ALA A 8 4.44 -4.02 -19.49
C ALA A 8 3.61 -4.84 -18.49
N LEU A 9 3.70 -6.18 -18.55
CA LEU A 9 2.99 -7.06 -17.61
C LEU A 9 3.50 -6.85 -16.18
N PHE A 10 4.82 -6.76 -15.99
CA PHE A 10 5.42 -6.51 -14.69
C PHE A 10 4.96 -5.17 -14.10
N SER A 11 5.01 -4.10 -14.90
CA SER A 11 4.52 -2.78 -14.48
C SER A 11 3.04 -2.79 -14.11
N LEU A 12 2.20 -3.52 -14.86
CA LEU A 12 0.78 -3.65 -14.56
C LEU A 12 0.56 -4.37 -13.22
N ILE A 13 1.28 -5.45 -12.96
CA ILE A 13 1.20 -6.18 -11.69
C ILE A 13 1.62 -5.29 -10.53
N VAL A 14 2.77 -4.61 -10.66
CA VAL A 14 3.25 -3.67 -9.63
C VAL A 14 2.23 -2.56 -9.38
N PHE A 15 1.61 -2.03 -10.43
CA PHE A 15 0.59 -0.99 -10.31
C PHE A 15 -0.66 -1.49 -9.57
N ILE A 16 -1.15 -2.69 -9.88
CA ILE A 16 -2.29 -3.30 -9.19
C ILE A 16 -1.95 -3.52 -7.71
N VAL A 17 -0.75 -4.05 -7.42
CA VAL A 17 -0.30 -4.27 -6.04
C VAL A 17 -0.14 -2.93 -5.29
N TYR A 18 0.38 -1.90 -5.94
CA TYR A 18 0.51 -0.56 -5.38
C TYR A 18 -0.84 0.02 -4.96
N ILE A 19 -1.82 0.04 -5.88
CA ILE A 19 -3.17 0.55 -5.60
C ILE A 19 -3.86 -0.31 -4.53
N GLY A 20 -3.76 -1.64 -4.65
CA GLY A 20 -4.28 -2.57 -3.66
C GLY A 20 -3.71 -2.33 -2.27
N SER A 21 -2.41 -2.03 -2.16
CA SER A 21 -1.73 -1.71 -0.90
C SER A 21 -2.28 -0.45 -0.25
N VAL A 22 -2.55 0.59 -1.05
CA VAL A 22 -3.09 1.86 -0.55
C VAL A 22 -4.52 1.68 -0.03
N ILE A 23 -5.37 0.99 -0.79
CA ILE A 23 -6.76 0.70 -0.39
C ILE A 23 -6.79 -0.18 0.86
N TRP A 24 -5.94 -1.20 0.90
CA TRP A 24 -5.81 -2.07 2.07
C TRP A 24 -5.38 -1.29 3.31
N ALA A 25 -4.35 -0.45 3.20
CA ALA A 25 -3.84 0.34 4.31
C ALA A 25 -4.88 1.35 4.83
N PHE A 26 -5.68 1.96 3.93
CA PHE A 26 -6.82 2.79 4.31
C PHE A 26 -7.81 2.01 5.19
N SER A 27 -8.25 0.84 4.72
CA SER A 27 -9.24 0.01 5.41
C SER A 27 -8.69 -0.54 6.74
N ASP A 28 -7.45 -1.03 6.75
CA ASP A 28 -6.77 -1.53 7.96
C ASP A 28 -6.65 -0.43 9.02
N ALA A 29 -6.32 0.80 8.62
CA ALA A 29 -6.28 1.94 9.52
C ALA A 29 -7.65 2.29 10.09
N GLN A 30 -8.71 2.30 9.28
CA GLN A 30 -10.07 2.55 9.77
C GLN A 30 -10.52 1.48 10.76
N GLN A 31 -10.26 0.21 10.48
CA GLN A 31 -10.57 -0.90 11.39
C GLN A 31 -9.83 -0.79 12.73
N ARG A 32 -8.65 -0.17 12.75
CA ARG A 32 -7.85 0.07 13.97
C ARG A 32 -8.18 1.41 14.66
N GLY A 33 -9.24 2.10 14.24
CA GLY A 33 -9.64 3.40 14.80
C GLY A 33 -8.64 4.54 14.52
N LYS A 34 -7.81 4.39 13.47
CA LYS A 34 -6.88 5.42 12.98
C LYS A 34 -7.47 6.08 11.73
N SER A 35 -6.98 7.27 11.39
CA SER A 35 -7.41 7.96 10.17
C SER A 35 -6.92 7.20 8.94
N GLY A 36 -7.86 6.54 8.24
CA GLY A 36 -7.57 5.83 7.00
C GLY A 36 -6.98 6.73 5.92
N CYS A 37 -7.45 7.98 5.82
CA CYS A 37 -6.95 8.94 4.83
C CYS A 37 -5.48 9.30 5.07
N LEU A 38 -5.07 9.55 6.32
CA LEU A 38 -3.67 9.84 6.64
C LEU A 38 -2.75 8.66 6.33
N VAL A 39 -3.20 7.44 6.64
CA VAL A 39 -2.43 6.23 6.35
C VAL A 39 -2.37 5.95 4.84
N ALA A 40 -3.46 6.14 4.11
CA ALA A 40 -3.46 6.02 2.65
C ALA A 40 -2.50 7.02 2.00
N LEU A 41 -2.50 8.28 2.45
CA LEU A 41 -1.55 9.29 1.98
C LEU A 41 -0.11 8.93 2.34
N LEU A 42 0.14 8.39 3.53
CA LEU A 42 1.45 7.87 3.90
C LEU A 42 1.92 6.78 2.93
N VAL A 43 1.08 5.80 2.60
CA VAL A 43 1.43 4.70 1.70
C VAL A 43 1.53 5.14 0.24
N LEU A 44 0.72 6.13 -0.17
CA LEU A 44 0.68 6.66 -1.53
C LEU A 44 1.87 7.59 -1.82
N LEU A 45 2.17 8.52 -0.89
CA LEU A 45 3.12 9.62 -1.09
C LEU A 45 4.55 9.30 -0.60
N LEU A 46 4.72 8.49 0.45
CA LEU A 46 6.05 7.93 0.69
C LEU A 46 6.31 6.87 -0.35
N VAL A 47 7.53 6.87 -0.89
CA VAL A 47 8.06 5.86 -1.81
C VAL A 47 7.52 4.49 -1.44
N TRP A 48 6.60 3.95 -2.23
CA TRP A 48 6.18 2.57 -2.04
C TRP A 48 7.38 1.67 -2.35
N PRO A 49 7.70 0.67 -1.50
CA PRO A 49 6.89 0.10 -0.42
C PRO A 49 7.17 0.69 0.99
N VAL A 50 8.05 1.68 1.13
CA VAL A 50 8.47 2.25 2.43
C VAL A 50 7.29 2.75 3.26
N GLY A 51 6.35 3.50 2.65
CA GLY A 51 5.15 3.97 3.36
C GLY A 51 4.30 2.83 3.93
N LEU A 52 4.18 1.73 3.19
CA LEU A 52 3.48 0.52 3.62
C LEU A 52 4.20 -0.17 4.78
N ILE A 53 5.54 -0.27 4.70
CA ILE A 53 6.37 -0.86 5.76
C ILE A 53 6.23 -0.05 7.05
N ILE A 54 6.27 1.29 6.97
CA ILE A 54 6.08 2.15 8.13
C ILE A 54 4.72 1.89 8.77
N TRP A 55 3.64 1.83 7.97
CA TRP A 55 2.31 1.49 8.49
C TRP A 55 2.31 0.15 9.22
N LEU A 56 2.91 -0.89 8.63
CA LEU A 56 2.98 -2.23 9.24
C LEU A 56 3.76 -2.26 10.58
N LEU A 57 4.76 -1.39 10.74
CA LEU A 57 5.55 -1.30 11.97
C LEU A 57 4.81 -0.56 13.09
N ILE A 58 4.08 0.51 12.76
CA ILE A 58 3.41 1.36 13.75
C ILE A 58 1.93 1.03 13.97
N ARG A 59 1.34 0.16 13.14
CA ARG A 59 -0.08 -0.16 13.23
C ARG A 59 -0.40 -0.69 14.64
N PRO A 60 -1.48 -0.20 15.28
CA PRO A 60 -1.89 -0.72 16.58
C PRO A 60 -2.14 -2.23 16.52
N GLY A 61 -1.70 -2.98 17.53
CA GLY A 61 -2.06 -4.39 17.67
C GLY A 61 -3.58 -4.56 17.72
N SER A 62 -4.08 -5.69 17.23
CA SER A 62 -5.50 -6.05 17.44
C SER A 62 -5.75 -6.10 18.94
N ARG A 63 -6.66 -5.28 19.45
CA ARG A 63 -7.13 -5.40 20.84
C ARG A 63 -7.73 -6.82 20.98
N ALA A 64 -7.10 -7.66 21.78
CA ALA A 64 -7.72 -8.85 22.34
C ALA A 64 -8.81 -8.42 23.34
#